data_AF-A0A9D2X9M6-F1
#
_entry.id   AF-A0A9D2X9M6-F1
#
_cell.length_a   1.000
_cell.length_b   1.000
_cell.length_c   1.000
_cell.angle_alpha   90.00
_cell.angle_beta   90.00
_cell.angle_gamma   90.00
#
_symmetry.space_group_name_H-M   'P 1'
#
loop_
_entity.id
_entity.type
_entity.pdbx_description
1 polymer ?
#
loop_
_entity_poly.entity_id
_entity_poly.type
_entity_poly.pdbx_seq_one_letter_code
_entity_poly.pdbx_strand_id
1 'polypeptide(L)' 'MATRDDLRNDILKATEEQQRLMALRKPLLGSKANEDQMNAFRITTQIMKYEDFIRDTEKQLRTMK' A
#
# COMPACT_ATOMS: atom_id res chain seq x y z
N MET A 1 21.66 4.20 -8.89
CA MET A 1 21.08 5.00 -7.80
C MET A 1 19.75 5.52 -8.32
N ALA A 2 18.63 5.27 -7.62
CA ALA A 2 17.33 5.74 -8.08
C ALA A 2 17.33 7.28 -8.14
N THR A 3 16.76 7.84 -9.20
CA THR A 3 16.59 9.29 -9.34
C THR A 3 15.39 9.78 -8.53
N ARG A 4 15.27 11.09 -8.33
CA ARG A 4 14.09 11.67 -7.66
C ARG A 4 12.78 11.34 -8.41
N ASP A 5 12.85 11.28 -9.74
CA ASP A 5 11.67 10.98 -10.56
C ASP A 5 11.31 9.49 -10.50
N ASP A 6 12.30 8.60 -10.38
CA ASP A 6 12.05 7.17 -10.11
C ASP A 6 11.27 6.99 -8.79
N LEU A 7 11.75 7.62 -7.70
CA LEU A 7 11.09 7.50 -6.39
C LEU A 7 9.67 8.10 -6.37
N ARG A 8 9.44 9.19 -7.11
CA ARG A 8 8.09 9.76 -7.27
C ARG A 8 7.16 8.81 -8.02
N ASN A 9 7.66 8.19 -9.09
CA ASN A 9 6.89 7.21 -9.86
C ASN A 9 6.59 5.96 -9.02
N ASP A 10 7.54 5.53 -8.19
CA ASP A 10 7.36 4.40 -7.28
C ASP A 10 6.29 4.68 -6.22
N ILE A 11 6.28 5.89 -5.62
CA ILE A 11 5.20 6.31 -4.71
C ILE A 11 3.85 6.31 -5.41
N LEU A 12 3.78 6.85 -6.63
CA LEU A 12 2.52 6.94 -7.39
C LEU A 12 1.95 5.54 -7.65
N LYS A 13 2.77 4.61 -8.17
CA LYS A 13 2.36 3.23 -8.42
C LYS A 13 1.98 2.49 -7.14
N ALA A 14 2.75 2.66 -6.07
CA ALA A 14 2.45 2.05 -4.77
C ALA A 14 1.13 2.57 -4.19
N THR A 15 0.85 3.86 -4.36
CA THR A 15 -0.41 4.49 -3.92
C THR A 15 -1.60 3.96 -4.69
N GLU A 16 -1.48 3.83 -6.02
CA GLU A 16 -2.53 3.25 -6.87
C GLU A 16 -2.87 1.81 -6.45
N GLU A 17 -1.86 0.97 -6.23
CA GLU A 17 -2.07 -0.41 -5.82
C GLU A 17 -2.62 -0.50 -4.39
N GLN A 18 -2.14 0.35 -3.47
CA GLN A 18 -2.71 0.45 -2.12
C GLN A 18 -4.21 0.79 -2.16
N GLN A 19 -4.61 1.76 -2.98
CA GLN A 19 -6.02 2.14 -3.15
C GLN A 19 -6.85 1.01 -3.75
N ARG A 20 -6.32 0.30 -4.75
CA ARG A 20 -6.98 -0.88 -5.34
C ARG A 20 -7.23 -1.95 -4.28
N LEU A 21 -6.24 -2.25 -3.44
CA LEU A 21 -6.39 -3.22 -2.35
C LEU A 21 -7.38 -2.74 -1.29
N MET A 22 -7.42 -1.45 -0.96
CA MET A 22 -8.42 -0.89 -0.06
C MET A 22 -9.84 -1.06 -0.61
N ALA A 23 -10.04 -0.82 -1.91
CA ALA A 23 -11.31 -1.04 -2.59
C ALA A 23 -11.70 -2.53 -2.58
N LEU A 24 -10.76 -3.42 -2.87
CA LEU A 24 -10.96 -4.88 -2.84
C LEU A 24 -11.30 -5.40 -1.44
N ARG A 25 -10.65 -4.85 -0.40
CA ARG A 25 -10.91 -5.22 0.99
C ARG A 25 -12.30 -4.79 1.47
N LYS A 26 -12.76 -3.61 1.05
CA LYS A 26 -13.98 -2.96 1.54
C LYS A 26 -15.19 -3.90 1.66
N PRO A 27 -15.59 -4.69 0.66
CA PRO A 27 -16.73 -5.60 0.77
C PRO A 27 -16.55 -6.74 1.78
N LEU A 28 -15.32 -7.09 2.14
CA LEU A 28 -15.03 -8.17 3.09
C LEU A 28 -15.12 -7.72 4.56
N LEU A 29 -15.08 -6.41 4.79
CA LEU A 29 -15.09 -5.84 6.13
C LEU A 29 -16.46 -6.06 6.79
N GLY A 30 -16.43 -6.60 8.02
CA GLY A 30 -17.64 -6.87 8.80
C GLY A 30 -18.35 -8.18 8.45
N SER A 31 -17.88 -8.93 7.45
CA SER A 31 -18.38 -10.28 7.18
C SER A 31 -18.18 -11.19 8.40
N LYS A 32 -19.16 -12.08 8.63
CA LYS A 32 -19.09 -13.14 9.65
C LYS A 32 -18.51 -14.44 9.10
N ALA A 33 -18.34 -14.55 7.78
CA ALA A 33 -17.70 -15.70 7.17
C ALA A 33 -16.20 -15.68 7.46
N ASN A 34 -15.67 -16.79 7.97
CA ASN A 34 -14.25 -16.91 8.35
C ASN A 34 -13.31 -16.70 7.15
N GLU A 35 -13.70 -17.15 5.96
CA GLU A 35 -12.91 -16.97 4.74
C GLU A 35 -12.80 -15.49 4.36
N ASP A 36 -13.90 -14.74 4.38
CA ASP A 36 -13.89 -13.30 4.13
C ASP A 36 -13.05 -12.55 5.15
N GLN A 37 -13.13 -12.93 6.43
CA GLN A 37 -12.31 -12.35 7.50
C GLN A 37 -10.82 -12.60 7.26
N MET A 38 -10.46 -13.82 6.89
CA MET A 38 -9.08 -14.17 6.57
C MET A 38 -8.58 -13.43 5.33
N ASN A 39 -9.41 -13.30 4.30
CA ASN A 39 -9.08 -12.55 3.09
C ASN A 39 -8.94 -11.04 3.39
N ALA A 40 -9.83 -10.46 4.19
CA ALA A 40 -9.74 -9.08 4.63
C ALA A 40 -8.45 -8.81 5.43
N PHE A 41 -8.08 -9.74 6.30
CA PHE A 41 -6.83 -9.68 7.05
C PHE A 41 -5.61 -9.71 6.12
N ARG A 42 -5.55 -10.68 5.20
CA ARG A 42 -4.45 -10.78 4.21
C ARG A 42 -4.30 -9.50 3.40
N ILE A 43 -5.40 -8.97 2.86
CA ILE A 43 -5.36 -7.72 2.08
C ILE A 43 -4.91 -6.55 2.96
N THR A 44 -5.35 -6.49 4.24
CA THR A 44 -4.89 -5.46 5.17
C THR A 44 -3.37 -5.50 5.37
N THR A 45 -2.78 -6.69 5.53
CA THR A 45 -1.31 -6.79 5.66
C THR A 45 -0.57 -6.31 4.41
N GLN A 46 -1.15 -6.48 3.21
CA GLN A 46 -0.57 -5.96 1.97
C GLN A 46 -0.69 -4.43 1.90
N ILE A 47 -1.84 -3.86 2.27
CA ILE A 47 -2.05 -2.40 2.34
C ILE A 47 -1.01 -1.75 3.26
N MET A 48 -0.74 -2.35 4.43
CA MET A 48 0.26 -1.84 5.37
C MET A 48 1.69 -1.86 4.80
N LYS A 49 2.05 -2.90 4.05
CA LYS A 49 3.35 -2.95 3.37
C LYS A 49 3.53 -1.81 2.38
N TYR A 50 2.48 -1.47 1.63
CA TYR A 50 2.53 -0.31 0.74
C TYR A 50 2.60 1.01 1.52
N GLU A 51 1.93 1.12 2.67
CA GLU A 51 2.02 2.31 3.52
C GLU A 51 3.45 2.55 4.02
N ASP A 52 4.10 1.48 4.52
CA ASP A 52 5.50 1.53 4.95
C ASP A 52 6.43 1.90 3.79
N PHE A 53 6.25 1.27 2.62
CA PHE A 53 7.05 1.57 1.43
C PHE A 53 6.91 3.03 0.99
N ILE A 54 5.68 3.56 0.94
CA ILE A 54 5.41 4.96 0.56
C ILE A 54 6.10 5.90 1.55
N ARG A 55 5.91 5.69 2.86
CA ARG A 55 6.53 6.51 3.91
C ARG A 55 8.05 6.52 3.80
N ASP A 56 8.66 5.35 3.62
CA ASP A 56 10.12 5.22 3.59
C ASP A 56 10.69 5.85 2.31
N THR A 57 10.00 5.69 1.18
CA THR A 57 10.35 6.34 -0.10
C THR A 57 10.22 7.86 -0.03
N GLU A 58 9.16 8.39 0.60
CA GLU A 58 9.01 9.82 0.85
C GLU A 58 10.13 10.37 1.73
N LYS A 59 10.52 9.62 2.77
CA LYS A 59 11.64 9.99 3.64
C LYS A 59 12.95 10.06 2.85
N GLN A 60 13.20 9.11 1.95
CA GLN A 60 14.37 9.12 1.07
C GLN A 60 14.36 10.34 0.13
N LEU A 61 13.23 10.65 -0.50
CA LEU A 61 13.08 11.83 -1.36
C LEU A 61 13.42 13.15 -0.64
N ARG A 62 13.09 13.25 0.65
CA ARG A 62 13.40 14.43 1.48
C ARG A 62 14.89 14.55 1.81
N THR A 63 15.62 13.44 1.89
CA THR A 63 17.05 13.43 2.25
C THR A 63 17.99 13.44 1.04
N MET A 64 17.49 13.14 -0.15
CA MET A 64 18.24 13.28 -1.40
C MET A 64 18.55 14.76 -1.66
N LYS A 65 19.85 15.09 -1.63
CA LYS A 65 20.40 16.39 -2.01
C LYS A 65 20.52 16.50 -3.53
#